data_AF-A0A2G6UEL5-F1
#
_entry.id   AF-A0A2G6UEL5-F1
#
_cell.length_a   1.000
_cell.length_b   1.000
_cell.length_c   1.000
_cell.angle_alpha   90.00
_cell.angle_beta   90.00
_cell.angle_gamma   90.00
#
_symmetry.space_group_name_H-M   'P 1'
#
loop_
_entity.id
_entity.type
_entity.pdbx_description
1 polymer ?
#
loop_
_entity_poly.entity_id
_entity_poly.type
_entity_poly.pdbx_seq_one_letter_code
_entity_poly.pdbx_strand_id
1 'polypeptide(L)'
;MFWTQDEINRVLDKVIELFLLPRFDELGMEATGEWRENVTYTSDLDSGTIWGRQYSEQLAQGLPPGNMVPIPALKKWAKAKFGLSDAAALSAAFAVRDKIFKKGTTWYEQGGSTLIEVLQEPRTIQFIQDELSVIAQARLADELIRNAQEVFS
;
A
#
# COMPACT_ATOMS: atom_id res chain seq x y z
N MET A 1 -3.13 -27.87 -3.53
CA MET A 1 -4.32 -27.06 -3.23
C MET A 1 -4.17 -25.77 -4.02
N PHE A 2 -5.11 -25.45 -4.89
CA PHE A 2 -5.10 -24.19 -5.65
C PHE A 2 -6.11 -23.25 -5.01
N TRP A 3 -5.70 -22.01 -4.74
CA TRP A 3 -6.60 -20.97 -4.27
C TRP A 3 -7.45 -20.48 -5.42
N THR A 4 -8.66 -20.00 -5.13
CA THR A 4 -9.40 -19.22 -6.13
C THR A 4 -8.91 -17.79 -6.14
N GLN A 5 -9.07 -17.15 -7.28
CA GLN A 5 -8.76 -15.72 -7.43
C GLN A 5 -9.53 -14.88 -6.40
N ASP A 6 -10.81 -15.19 -6.17
CA ASP A 6 -11.65 -14.49 -5.20
C ASP A 6 -11.15 -14.61 -3.76
N GLU A 7 -10.58 -15.75 -3.37
CA GLU A 7 -10.01 -15.93 -2.04
C GLU A 7 -8.73 -15.12 -1.86
N ILE A 8 -7.85 -15.15 -2.86
CA ILE A 8 -6.63 -14.35 -2.83
C ILE A 8 -7.01 -12.86 -2.79
N ASN A 9 -7.98 -12.43 -3.58
CA ASN A 9 -8.50 -11.06 -3.57
C ASN A 9 -8.95 -10.62 -2.17
N ARG A 10 -9.78 -11.44 -1.51
CA ARG A 10 -10.25 -11.14 -0.14
C ARG A 10 -9.11 -11.03 0.87
N VAL A 11 -8.08 -11.85 0.74
CA VAL A 11 -6.91 -11.76 1.63
C VAL A 11 -6.11 -10.48 1.33
N LEU A 12 -5.90 -10.15 0.05
CA LEU A 12 -5.21 -8.93 -0.35
C LEU A 12 -5.94 -7.66 0.08
N ASP A 13 -7.28 -7.62 -0.04
CA ASP A 13 -8.11 -6.54 0.49
C ASP A 13 -7.82 -6.30 1.97
N LYS A 14 -7.87 -7.37 2.77
CA LYS A 14 -7.60 -7.29 4.21
C LYS A 14 -6.16 -6.86 4.50
N VAL A 15 -5.18 -7.33 3.74
CA VAL A 15 -3.78 -6.91 3.90
C VAL A 15 -3.63 -5.39 3.66
N ILE A 16 -4.29 -4.88 2.62
CA ILE A 16 -4.28 -3.45 2.31
C ILE A 16 -4.94 -2.67 3.46
N GLU A 17 -6.13 -3.07 3.89
CA GLU A 17 -6.91 -2.36 4.90
C GLU A 17 -6.31 -2.40 6.31
N LEU A 18 -5.73 -3.53 6.70
CA LEU A 18 -5.28 -3.76 8.08
C LEU A 18 -3.80 -3.47 8.30
N PHE A 19 -2.98 -3.44 7.25
CA PHE A 19 -1.52 -3.27 7.38
C PHE A 19 -1.00 -2.10 6.56
N LEU A 20 -1.30 -2.08 5.25
CA LEU A 20 -0.69 -1.10 4.35
C LEU A 20 -1.25 0.33 4.55
N LEU A 21 -2.58 0.48 4.56
CA LEU A 21 -3.22 1.78 4.79
C LEU A 21 -2.93 2.35 6.19
N PRO A 22 -2.98 1.55 7.28
CA PRO A 22 -2.58 2.03 8.59
C PRO A 22 -1.13 2.49 8.64
N ARG A 23 -0.19 1.75 8.04
CA ARG A 23 1.22 2.19 7.97
C ARG A 23 1.38 3.48 7.17
N PHE A 24 0.64 3.62 6.07
CA PHE A 24 0.62 4.86 5.28
C PHE A 24 0.14 6.06 6.10
N ASP A 25 -0.89 5.87 6.94
CA ASP A 25 -1.42 6.90 7.83
C ASP A 25 -0.45 7.21 8.99
N GLU A 26 0.16 6.19 9.61
CA GLU A 26 1.18 6.32 10.66
C GLU A 26 2.39 7.14 10.19
N LEU A 27 2.85 6.90 8.95
CA LEU A 27 3.94 7.64 8.33
C LEU A 27 3.53 9.06 7.91
N GLY A 28 2.25 9.41 8.08
CA GLY A 28 1.71 10.70 7.69
C GLY A 28 1.97 10.97 6.22
N MET A 29 1.79 9.98 5.34
CA MET A 29 2.01 10.14 3.90
C MET A 29 0.79 10.70 3.17
N GLU A 30 -0.38 10.65 3.80
CA GLU A 30 -1.64 11.16 3.25
C GLU A 30 -1.56 12.66 2.94
N ALA A 31 -2.01 13.04 1.74
CA ALA A 31 -1.99 14.42 1.29
C ALA A 31 -3.29 14.80 0.59
N THR A 32 -3.80 13.97 -0.32
CA THR A 32 -4.95 14.31 -1.18
C THR A 32 -6.04 13.23 -1.21
N GLY A 33 -5.90 12.12 -0.49
CA GLY A 33 -6.72 10.90 -0.59
C GLY A 33 -6.38 10.03 -1.80
N GLU A 34 -5.76 10.60 -2.83
CA GLU A 34 -5.52 9.92 -4.11
C GLU A 34 -4.71 8.64 -3.98
N TRP A 35 -3.76 8.55 -3.05
CA TRP A 35 -2.96 7.32 -2.94
C TRP A 35 -3.85 6.16 -2.49
N ARG A 36 -4.64 6.36 -1.43
CA ARG A 36 -5.61 5.40 -0.90
C ARG A 36 -6.61 4.93 -1.96
N GLU A 37 -7.10 5.85 -2.80
CA GLU A 37 -8.04 5.54 -3.88
C GLU A 37 -7.42 4.75 -5.05
N ASN A 38 -6.08 4.69 -5.13
CA ASN A 38 -5.36 4.10 -6.26
C ASN A 38 -4.47 2.93 -5.84
N VAL A 39 -4.48 2.53 -4.56
CA VAL A 39 -3.92 1.23 -4.18
C VAL A 39 -4.88 0.16 -4.69
N THR A 40 -4.35 -0.73 -5.53
CA THR A 40 -5.10 -1.84 -6.13
C THR A 40 -4.27 -3.11 -6.04
N TYR A 41 -4.83 -4.22 -6.47
CA TYR A 41 -4.12 -5.49 -6.55
C TYR A 41 -4.52 -6.28 -7.78
N THR A 42 -3.64 -7.19 -8.16
CA THR A 42 -3.90 -8.24 -9.14
C THR A 42 -3.57 -9.57 -8.50
N SER A 43 -4.32 -10.61 -8.83
CA SER A 43 -4.07 -11.96 -8.33
C SER A 43 -4.17 -12.99 -9.44
N ASP A 44 -3.34 -14.01 -9.32
CA ASP A 44 -3.38 -15.25 -10.08
C ASP A 44 -3.68 -16.40 -9.11
N LEU A 45 -3.73 -17.65 -9.58
CA LEU A 45 -4.12 -18.81 -8.75
C LEU A 45 -3.11 -19.15 -7.62
N ASP A 46 -1.90 -18.60 -7.68
CA ASP A 46 -0.79 -18.89 -6.78
C ASP A 46 -0.12 -17.65 -6.19
N SER A 47 -0.54 -16.45 -6.60
CA SER A 47 0.14 -15.21 -6.22
C SER A 47 -0.80 -14.00 -6.20
N GLY A 48 -0.40 -13.00 -5.42
CA GLY A 48 -1.08 -11.72 -5.31
C GLY A 48 -0.05 -10.60 -5.37
N THR A 49 -0.32 -9.57 -6.16
CA THR A 49 0.54 -8.38 -6.30
C THR A 49 -0.25 -7.14 -5.94
N ILE A 50 0.23 -6.38 -4.96
CA ILE A 50 -0.33 -5.08 -4.59
C ILE A 50 0.37 -3.99 -5.42
N TRP A 51 -0.42 -3.17 -6.09
CA TRP A 51 0.03 -2.05 -6.91
C TRP A 51 -0.35 -0.73 -6.25
N GLY A 52 0.62 0.15 -6.11
CA GLY A 52 0.38 1.56 -5.79
C GLY A 52 0.55 2.43 -7.04
N ARG A 53 0.33 3.74 -6.90
CA ARG A 53 0.70 4.70 -7.96
C ARG A 53 2.19 4.63 -8.27
N GLN A 54 2.59 5.07 -9.47
CA GLN A 54 3.99 5.15 -9.87
C GLN A 54 4.87 5.90 -8.85
N TYR A 55 4.31 6.87 -8.12
CA TYR A 55 5.07 7.60 -7.10
C TYR A 55 5.25 6.85 -5.76
N SER A 56 4.74 5.62 -5.62
CA SER A 56 4.79 4.85 -4.37
C SER A 56 6.21 4.42 -4.02
N GLU A 57 7.06 4.19 -5.02
CA GLU A 57 8.48 3.96 -4.79
C GLU A 57 9.15 5.20 -4.19
N GLN A 58 8.77 6.40 -4.63
CA GLN A 58 9.25 7.67 -4.10
C GLN A 58 8.68 7.95 -2.70
N LEU A 59 7.49 7.45 -2.37
CA LEU A 59 6.98 7.46 -1.00
C LEU A 59 7.78 6.50 -0.11
N ALA A 60 8.10 5.31 -0.64
CA ALA A 60 8.82 4.29 0.07
C ALA A 60 10.30 4.64 0.29
N GLN A 61 11.02 5.02 -0.75
CA GLN A 61 12.48 5.21 -0.75
C GLN A 61 12.88 6.69 -0.72
N GLY A 62 11.94 7.60 -1.00
CA GLY A 62 12.24 9.02 -1.21
C GLY A 62 12.80 9.32 -2.60
N LEU A 63 13.01 10.61 -2.87
CA LEU A 63 13.74 11.11 -4.04
C LEU A 63 15.15 11.56 -3.62
N PRO A 64 16.21 11.16 -4.34
CA PRO A 64 17.56 11.65 -4.10
C PRO A 64 17.71 13.13 -4.45
N PRO A 65 18.79 13.80 -3.98
CA PRO A 65 19.14 15.15 -4.41
C PRO A 65 19.36 15.24 -5.93
N GLY A 66 19.27 16.45 -6.48
CA GLY A 66 19.39 16.73 -7.90
C GLY A 66 18.09 16.60 -8.70
N ASN A 67 17.03 16.04 -8.10
CA ASN A 67 15.73 15.92 -8.76
C ASN A 67 14.93 17.23 -8.72
N MET A 68 14.47 17.69 -9.88
CA MET A 68 13.57 18.85 -9.98
C MET A 68 12.11 18.39 -10.05
N VAL A 69 11.44 18.43 -8.91
CA VAL A 69 10.01 18.11 -8.82
C VAL A 69 9.17 19.26 -9.39
N PRO A 70 8.11 18.99 -10.19
CA PRO A 70 7.24 20.03 -10.72
C PRO A 70 6.58 20.88 -9.62
N ILE A 71 6.70 22.21 -9.74
CA ILE A 71 6.05 23.17 -8.83
C ILE A 71 4.53 22.98 -8.73
N PRO A 72 3.78 22.73 -9.82
CA PRO A 72 2.34 22.50 -9.71
C PRO A 72 1.97 21.31 -8.80
N ALA A 73 2.75 20.23 -8.86
CA ALA A 73 2.54 19.06 -8.01
C ALA A 73 2.82 19.38 -6.53
N LEU A 74 3.94 20.06 -6.25
CA LEU A 74 4.29 20.49 -4.89
C LEU A 74 3.32 21.52 -4.33
N LYS A 75 2.78 22.42 -5.16
CA LYS A 75 1.74 23.38 -4.75
C LYS A 75 0.46 22.64 -4.36
N LYS A 76 0.01 21.67 -5.18
CA LYS A 76 -1.17 20.84 -4.87
C LYS A 76 -0.96 20.08 -3.56
N TRP A 77 0.19 19.44 -3.39
CA TRP A 77 0.56 18.75 -2.17
C TRP A 77 0.57 19.69 -0.96
N ALA A 78 1.25 20.84 -1.02
CA ALA A 78 1.37 21.77 0.10
C ALA A 78 0.00 22.35 0.51
N LYS A 79 -0.86 22.63 -0.47
CA LYS A 79 -2.23 23.09 -0.23
C LYS A 79 -3.05 22.03 0.51
N ALA A 80 -2.98 20.79 0.05
CA ALA A 80 -3.76 19.71 0.63
C ALA A 80 -3.22 19.26 2.00
N LYS A 81 -1.90 19.19 2.15
CA LYS A 81 -1.19 18.77 3.37
C LYS A 81 -1.35 19.74 4.54
N PHE A 82 -1.28 21.04 4.25
CA PHE A 82 -1.16 22.09 5.28
C PHE A 82 -2.33 23.08 5.25
N GLY A 83 -3.32 22.91 4.37
CA GLY A 83 -4.46 23.83 4.25
C GLY A 83 -4.07 25.25 3.80
N LEU A 84 -2.97 25.41 3.06
CA LEU A 84 -2.42 26.71 2.70
C LEU A 84 -3.26 27.44 1.64
N SER A 85 -3.24 28.77 1.69
CA SER A 85 -3.73 29.61 0.59
C SER A 85 -2.89 29.40 -0.68
N ASP A 86 -3.42 29.79 -1.83
CA ASP A 86 -2.74 29.59 -3.12
C ASP A 86 -1.36 30.24 -3.21
N ALA A 87 -1.21 31.44 -2.63
CA ALA A 87 0.06 32.15 -2.58
C ALA A 87 1.06 31.47 -1.62
N ALA A 88 0.60 31.10 -0.42
CA ALA A 88 1.43 30.40 0.56
C ALA A 88 1.87 29.01 0.07
N ALA A 89 0.97 28.28 -0.59
CA ALA A 89 1.27 26.99 -1.20
C ALA A 89 2.30 27.10 -2.33
N LEU A 90 2.26 28.17 -3.13
CA LEU A 90 3.26 28.42 -4.16
C LEU A 90 4.64 28.69 -3.56
N SER A 91 4.73 29.54 -2.53
CA SER A 91 5.97 29.80 -1.81
C SER A 91 6.54 28.54 -1.15
N ALA A 92 5.69 27.74 -0.50
CA ALA A 92 6.06 26.45 0.06
C ALA A 92 6.57 25.49 -1.02
N ALA A 93 5.92 25.43 -2.18
CA ALA A 93 6.33 24.58 -3.29
C ALA A 93 7.76 24.90 -3.77
N PHE A 94 8.11 26.18 -3.90
CA PHE A 94 9.47 26.59 -4.25
C PHE A 94 10.49 26.19 -3.18
N ALA A 95 10.20 26.46 -1.91
CA ALA A 95 11.09 26.10 -0.81
C ALA A 95 11.32 24.58 -0.70
N VAL A 96 10.25 23.79 -0.86
CA VAL A 96 10.32 22.33 -0.85
C VAL A 96 11.08 21.79 -2.06
N ARG A 97 10.86 22.34 -3.26
CA ARG A 97 11.62 21.97 -4.45
C ARG A 97 13.11 22.20 -4.24
N ASP A 98 13.49 23.35 -3.71
CA ASP A 98 14.88 23.69 -3.47
C ASP A 98 15.50 22.81 -2.39
N LYS A 99 14.73 22.42 -1.35
CA LYS A 99 15.15 21.43 -0.37
C LYS A 99 15.40 20.07 -1.03
N ILE A 100 14.44 19.56 -1.79
CA ILE A 100 14.54 18.26 -2.48
C ILE A 100 15.72 18.27 -3.45
N PHE A 101 15.91 19.35 -4.20
CA PHE A 101 17.04 19.44 -5.12
C PHE A 101 18.39 19.39 -4.39
N LYS A 102 18.51 20.04 -3.21
CA LYS A 102 19.77 20.09 -2.46
C LYS A 102 20.04 18.84 -1.63
N LYS A 103 19.01 18.23 -1.04
CA LYS A 103 19.15 17.18 -0.01
C LYS A 103 18.39 15.90 -0.31
N GLY A 104 17.52 15.92 -1.31
CA GLY A 104 16.50 14.89 -1.47
C GLY A 104 15.30 15.09 -0.56
N THR A 105 14.35 14.17 -0.63
CA THR A 105 13.21 14.13 0.30
C THR A 105 13.63 13.62 1.66
N THR A 106 12.82 13.91 2.69
CA THR A 106 13.08 13.46 4.05
C THR A 106 13.13 11.93 4.19
N TRP A 107 12.33 11.18 3.42
CA TRP A 107 12.44 9.71 3.39
C TRP A 107 13.77 9.24 2.83
N TYR A 108 14.26 9.88 1.76
CA TYR A 108 15.59 9.57 1.22
C TYR A 108 16.71 9.84 2.24
N GLU A 109 16.63 10.98 2.96
CA GLU A 109 17.59 11.31 4.03
C GLU A 109 17.59 10.27 5.17
N GLN A 110 16.49 9.53 5.35
CA GLN A 110 16.32 8.49 6.36
C GLN A 110 16.65 7.07 5.86
N GLY A 111 17.04 6.92 4.59
CA GLY A 111 17.30 5.61 3.97
C GLY A 111 16.04 4.91 3.46
N GLY A 112 14.91 5.61 3.44
CA GLY A 112 13.60 5.09 3.07
C GLY A 112 12.59 5.22 4.21
N SER A 113 11.43 4.60 4.01
CA SER A 113 10.34 4.47 4.94
C SER A 113 9.95 3.01 5.06
N THR A 114 9.25 2.68 6.13
CA THR A 114 8.79 1.31 6.40
C THR A 114 7.43 1.01 5.74
N LEU A 115 7.03 1.78 4.73
CA LEU A 115 5.72 1.64 4.07
C LEU A 115 5.56 0.26 3.44
N ILE A 116 6.55 -0.17 2.65
CA ILE A 116 6.51 -1.46 1.94
C ILE A 116 6.97 -2.60 2.84
N GLU A 117 7.87 -2.32 3.77
CA GLU A 117 8.38 -3.29 4.74
C GLU A 117 7.26 -3.91 5.59
N VAL A 118 6.16 -3.18 5.83
CA VAL A 118 4.99 -3.70 6.54
C VAL A 118 4.44 -4.98 5.92
N LEU A 119 4.56 -5.16 4.59
CA LEU A 119 4.10 -6.36 3.89
C LEU A 119 4.98 -7.58 4.15
N GLN A 120 6.21 -7.37 4.62
CA GLN A 120 7.19 -8.41 4.94
C GLN A 120 7.34 -8.64 6.45
N GLU A 121 6.68 -7.83 7.28
CA GLU A 121 6.71 -7.99 8.73
C GLU A 121 6.10 -9.36 9.14
N PRO A 122 6.65 -10.04 10.16
CA PRO A 122 6.17 -11.36 10.58
C PRO A 122 4.67 -11.41 10.88
N ARG A 123 4.11 -10.34 11.45
CA ARG A 123 2.68 -10.23 11.74
C ARG A 123 1.81 -10.27 10.49
N THR A 124 2.25 -9.64 9.41
CA THR A 124 1.51 -9.57 8.14
C THR A 124 1.57 -10.92 7.43
N ILE A 125 2.75 -11.54 7.43
CA ILE A 125 2.92 -12.90 6.88
C ILE A 125 2.06 -13.89 7.65
N GLN A 126 2.08 -13.84 8.99
CA GLN A 126 1.26 -14.71 9.83
C GLN A 126 -0.24 -14.51 9.55
N PHE A 127 -0.69 -13.26 9.45
CA PHE A 127 -2.08 -12.94 9.11
C PHE A 127 -2.51 -13.57 7.78
N ILE A 128 -1.67 -13.44 6.74
CA ILE A 128 -1.93 -14.05 5.43
C ILE A 128 -2.03 -15.58 5.55
N GLN A 129 -1.13 -16.21 6.30
CA GLN A 129 -1.13 -17.65 6.52
C GLN A 129 -2.38 -18.11 7.27
N ASP A 130 -2.81 -17.37 8.29
CA ASP A 130 -3.99 -17.69 9.11
C ASP A 130 -5.27 -17.60 8.28
N GLU A 131 -5.43 -16.52 7.51
CA GLU A 131 -6.60 -16.32 6.64
C GLU A 131 -6.72 -17.41 5.57
N LEU A 132 -5.62 -17.74 4.90
CA LEU A 132 -5.59 -18.83 3.93
C LEU A 132 -5.86 -20.19 4.60
N SER A 133 -5.36 -20.41 5.82
CA SER A 133 -5.61 -21.64 6.58
C SER A 133 -7.09 -21.82 6.92
N VAL A 134 -7.77 -20.75 7.32
CA VAL A 134 -9.22 -20.78 7.60
C VAL A 134 -10.01 -21.14 6.35
N ILE A 135 -9.68 -20.53 5.21
CA ILE A 135 -10.30 -20.83 3.91
C ILE A 135 -10.09 -22.31 3.53
N ALA A 136 -8.87 -22.82 3.70
CA ALA A 136 -8.56 -24.22 3.41
C ALA A 136 -9.35 -25.19 4.29
N GLN A 137 -9.46 -24.92 5.59
CA GLN A 137 -10.22 -25.74 6.53
C GLN A 137 -11.71 -25.80 6.16
N ALA A 138 -12.30 -24.67 5.79
CA ALA A 138 -13.70 -24.60 5.36
C ALA A 138 -13.95 -25.47 4.11
N ARG A 139 -13.07 -25.39 3.10
CA ARG A 139 -13.16 -26.21 1.89
C ARG A 139 -13.06 -27.69 2.16
N LEU A 140 -12.08 -28.10 2.98
CA LEU A 140 -11.90 -29.51 3.34
C LEU A 140 -13.14 -30.05 4.06
N ALA A 141 -13.74 -29.27 4.96
CA ALA A 141 -14.98 -29.65 5.63
C ALA A 141 -16.13 -29.84 4.62
N ASP A 142 -16.32 -28.91 3.69
CA ASP A 142 -17.37 -28.99 2.66
C ASP A 142 -17.17 -30.18 1.71
N GLU A 143 -15.93 -30.47 1.30
CA GLU A 143 -15.58 -31.63 0.47
C GLU A 143 -15.87 -32.96 1.20
N LEU A 144 -15.51 -33.06 2.49
CA LEU A 144 -15.79 -34.24 3.30
C LEU A 144 -17.29 -34.47 3.47
N ILE A 145 -18.08 -33.42 3.71
CA ILE A 145 -19.54 -33.52 3.83
C ILE A 145 -20.16 -33.99 2.51
N ARG A 146 -19.74 -33.41 1.39
CA ARG A 146 -20.26 -33.77 0.05
C ARG A 146 -19.94 -35.22 -0.29
N ASN A 147 -18.69 -35.65 -0.10
CA ASN A 147 -18.29 -37.03 -0.37
C ASN A 147 -19.04 -38.02 0.53
N ALA A 148 -19.27 -37.68 1.81
CA ALA A 148 -20.07 -38.52 2.69
C ALA A 148 -21.52 -38.66 2.18
N GLN A 149 -22.14 -37.57 1.73
CA GLN A 149 -23.51 -37.60 1.18
C GLN A 149 -23.60 -38.49 -0.07
N GLU A 150 -22.62 -38.42 -0.98
CA GLU A 150 -22.58 -39.25 -2.19
C GLU A 150 -22.38 -40.74 -1.89
N VAL A 151 -21.63 -41.09 -0.84
CA VAL A 151 -21.39 -42.49 -0.44
C VAL A 151 -22.61 -43.11 0.25
N PHE A 152 -23.40 -42.31 0.97
CA PHE A 152 -24.57 -42.77 1.74
C PHE A 152 -25.91 -42.54 1.03
N SER A 153 -25.91 -42.01 -0.20
CA SER A 153 -27.07 -41.92 -1.10
C SER A 153 -27.13 -43.10 -2.07
#